data_AF-I3IPB0-F1
#
_entry.id   AF-I3IPB0-F1
#
_cell.length_a   1.000
_cell.length_b   1.000
_cell.length_c   1.000
_cell.angle_alpha   90.00
_cell.angle_beta   90.00
_cell.angle_gamma   90.00
#
_symmetry.space_group_name_H-M   'P 1'
#
loop_
_entity.id
_entity.type
_entity.pdbx_description
1 polymer ?
#
loop_
_entity_poly.entity_id
_entity_poly.type
_entity_poly.pdbx_seq_one_letter_code
_entity_poly.pdbx_strand_id
1 'polypeptide(L)' 'MAISSQVPSQVPEDEYLLSSTDLKTSGLPKKSIIKLGKVVTINQSLIIKKLGKIPNQTIASILNQFNTSIVSNTNV' A
#
# COMPACT_ATOMS: atom_id res chain seq x y z
N MET A 1 4.96 2.05 -5.25
CA MET A 1 3.88 1.21 -4.69
C MET A 1 2.61 1.46 -5.48
N ALA A 2 1.72 0.46 -5.55
CA ALA A 2 0.42 0.57 -6.20
C ALA A 2 -0.70 0.26 -5.19
N ILE A 3 -1.92 0.75 -5.45
CA ILE A 3 -3.11 0.52 -4.63
C ILE A 3 -4.16 -0.18 -5.50
N SER A 4 -4.88 -1.16 -4.94
CA SER A 4 -5.95 -1.88 -5.62
C SER A 4 -7.15 -2.08 -4.71
N SER A 5 -8.37 -1.96 -5.24
CA SER A 5 -9.59 -2.36 -4.53
C SER A 5 -10.00 -3.82 -4.79
N GLN A 6 -9.21 -4.56 -5.58
CA GLN A 6 -9.35 -6.01 -5.72
C GLN A 6 -8.65 -6.66 -4.54
N VAL A 7 -9.41 -6.89 -3.47
CA VAL A 7 -8.90 -7.48 -2.22
C VAL A 7 -9.07 -9.00 -2.30
N PRO A 8 -7.98 -9.78 -2.26
CA PRO A 8 -8.07 -11.25 -2.28
C PRO A 8 -8.69 -11.78 -0.99
N SER A 9 -9.17 -13.03 -1.02
CA SER A 9 -9.69 -13.73 0.16
C SER A 9 -8.62 -13.91 1.25
N GLN A 10 -7.39 -14.16 0.84
CA GLN A 10 -6.20 -14.22 1.68
C GLN A 10 -5.24 -13.12 1.24
N VAL A 11 -4.80 -12.28 2.18
CA VAL A 11 -3.86 -11.18 1.91
C VAL A 11 -2.43 -11.73 1.94
N PRO A 12 -1.68 -11.67 0.83
CA PRO A 12 -0.28 -12.09 0.78
C PRO A 12 0.63 -11.22 1.66
N GLU A 13 1.81 -11.73 1.98
CA GLU A 13 2.80 -11.01 2.80
C GLU A 13 3.34 -9.74 2.13
N ASP A 14 3.33 -9.66 0.80
CA ASP A 14 3.71 -8.48 0.03
C ASP A 14 2.52 -7.53 -0.24
N GLU A 15 1.41 -7.72 0.46
CA GLU A 15 0.25 -6.84 0.42
C GLU A 15 -0.12 -6.34 1.82
N TYR A 16 -0.50 -5.07 1.90
CA TYR A 16 -0.96 -4.44 3.14
C TYR A 16 -2.44 -4.07 3.01
N LEU A 17 -3.28 -4.58 3.89
CA LEU A 17 -4.71 -4.25 3.91
C LEU A 17 -4.96 -2.94 4.67
N LEU A 18 -5.61 -1.97 4.02
CA LEU A 18 -5.97 -0.70 4.65
C LEU A 18 -7.16 -0.87 5.61
N SER A 19 -7.05 -0.27 6.79
CA SER A 19 -8.14 -0.20 7.76
C SER A 19 -9.22 0.79 7.32
N SER A 20 -10.41 0.72 7.92
CA SER A 20 -11.49 1.68 7.66
C SER A 20 -11.08 3.14 7.92
N THR A 21 -10.22 3.36 8.93
CA THR A 21 -9.67 4.69 9.25
C THR A 21 -8.73 5.19 8.15
N ASP A 22 -7.88 4.30 7.61
CA ASP A 22 -7.00 4.63 6.50
C ASP A 22 -7.78 4.98 5.24
N LEU A 23 -8.83 4.21 4.93
CA LEU A 23 -9.69 4.47 3.77
C LEU A 23 -10.35 5.85 3.86
N LYS A 24 -10.89 6.20 5.03
CA LYS A 24 -11.55 7.49 5.26
C LYS A 24 -10.58 8.67 5.12
N THR A 25 -9.37 8.55 5.66
CA THR A 25 -8.36 9.63 5.63
C THR A 25 -7.64 9.75 4.28
N SER A 26 -7.55 8.66 3.52
CA SER A 26 -6.96 8.64 2.18
C SER A 26 -7.92 9.02 1.06
N GLY A 27 -9.22 9.13 1.35
CA GLY A 27 -10.25 9.43 0.35
C GLY A 27 -10.53 8.26 -0.60
N LEU A 28 -10.23 7.03 -0.17
CA LEU A 28 -10.48 5.82 -0.96
C LEU A 28 -11.92 5.31 -0.72
N PRO A 29 -12.74 5.16 -1.78
CA PRO A 29 -14.16 4.85 -1.64
C PRO A 29 -14.45 3.37 -1.37
N LYS A 30 -13.46 2.49 -1.57
CA LYS A 30 -13.62 1.02 -1.47
C LYS A 30 -12.51 0.44 -0.61
N LYS A 31 -12.80 -0.72 0.00
CA LYS A 31 -11.78 -1.55 0.65
C LYS A 31 -10.63 -1.78 -0.32
N SER A 32 -9.41 -1.51 0.13
CA SER A 32 -8.24 -1.47 -0.72
C SER A 32 -7.01 -2.02 -0.03
N ILE A 33 -6.10 -2.54 -0.84
CA ILE A 33 -4.79 -3.06 -0.46
C ILE A 33 -3.68 -2.24 -1.10
N ILE A 34 -2.56 -2.11 -0.42
CA ILE A 34 -1.31 -1.58 -0.97
C ILE A 34 -0.46 -2.77 -1.40
N LYS A 35 0.00 -2.77 -2.65
CA LYS A 35 0.92 -3.78 -3.19
C LYS A 35 2.35 -3.34 -2.89
N LEU A 36 2.97 -3.97 -1.90
CA LEU A 36 4.32 -3.70 -1.43
C LEU A 36 5.36 -4.20 -2.44
N GLY A 37 5.12 -5.36 -3.06
CA GLY A 37 5.95 -5.92 -4.14
C GLY A 37 5.93 -5.14 -5.46
N LYS A 38 5.12 -4.07 -5.58
CA LYS A 38 5.00 -3.26 -6.81
C LYS A 38 5.52 -1.84 -6.60
N VAL A 39 6.84 -1.69 -6.54
CA VAL A 39 7.50 -0.37 -6.51
C VAL A 39 7.81 0.09 -7.92
N VAL A 40 7.40 1.32 -8.26
CA VAL A 40 7.55 1.89 -9.61
C VAL A 40 7.98 3.34 -9.49
N THR A 41 8.81 3.78 -10.42
CA THR A 41 9.10 5.19 -10.66
C THR A 41 8.11 5.71 -11.69
N ILE A 42 7.45 6.83 -11.40
CA ILE A 42 6.47 7.45 -12.30
C ILE A 42 6.90 8.86 -12.68
N ASN A 43 6.55 9.29 -13.90
CA ASN A 43 6.70 10.69 -14.29
C ASN A 43 5.68 11.54 -13.52
N GLN A 44 6.14 12.68 -12.97
CA GLN A 44 5.30 13.60 -12.20
C GLN A 44 4.10 14.13 -13.01
N SER A 45 4.20 14.22 -14.34
CA SER A 45 3.10 14.66 -15.21
C SER A 45 1.88 13.74 -15.18
N LEU A 46 2.04 12.49 -14.73
CA LEU A 46 0.94 11.53 -14.59
C LEU A 46 0.14 11.72 -13.30
N ILE A 47 0.59 12.57 -12.37
CA ILE A 47 -0.10 12.82 -11.10
C ILE A 47 -1.16 13.90 -11.27
N ILE A 48 -2.43 13.49 -11.33
CA ILE A 48 -3.58 14.37 -11.60
C ILE A 48 -3.98 15.17 -10.36
N LYS A 49 -4.15 14.50 -9.21
CA LYS A 49 -4.62 15.12 -7.96
C LYS A 49 -4.22 14.35 -6.72
N LYS A 50 -4.19 15.05 -5.59
CA LYS A 50 -4.07 14.46 -4.25
C LYS A 50 -5.45 14.03 -3.75
N LEU A 51 -5.60 12.77 -3.34
CA LEU A 51 -6.86 12.24 -2.81
C LEU A 51 -7.01 12.45 -1.29
N GLY A 52 -5.94 12.25 -0.55
CA GLY A 52 -5.96 12.31 0.91
C GLY A 52 -4.56 12.07 1.49
N LYS A 53 -4.51 11.58 2.73
CA LYS A 53 -3.28 11.17 3.41
C LYS A 53 -3.50 9.87 4.15
N ILE A 54 -2.49 9.00 4.14
CA ILE A 54 -2.43 7.84 5.04
C ILE A 54 -1.82 8.32 6.37
N PRO A 55 -2.35 7.90 7.54
CA PRO A 55 -1.77 8.24 8.84
C PRO A 55 -0.32 7.79 8.97
N ASN A 56 0.52 8.56 9.66
CA ASN A 56 1.95 8.26 9.82
C ASN A 56 2.19 6.90 10.49
N GLN A 57 1.34 6.51 11.45
CA GLN A 57 1.38 5.19 12.07
C GLN A 57 1.24 4.07 11.03
N THR A 58 0.25 4.17 10.14
CA THR A 58 0.02 3.19 9.08
C THR A 58 1.19 3.17 8.11
N ILE A 59 1.76 4.33 7.76
CA ILE A 59 2.97 4.41 6.93
C ILE A 59 4.13 3.64 7.58
N ALA A 60 4.35 3.81 8.88
CA ALA A 60 5.39 3.06 9.59
C ALA A 60 5.16 1.55 9.53
N SER A 61 3.92 1.08 9.70
CA SER A 61 3.58 -0.34 9.54
C SER A 61 3.81 -0.86 8.11
N ILE A 62 3.41 -0.08 7.10
CA ILE A 62 3.63 -0.41 5.69
C ILE A 62 5.12 -0.55 5.38
N LEU A 63 5.94 0.38 5.85
CA LEU A 63 7.39 0.36 5.64
C LEU A 63 8.06 -0.80 6.37
N ASN A 64 7.65 -1.08 7.60
CA ASN A 64 8.15 -2.24 8.34
C ASN A 64 7.82 -3.55 7.61
N GLN A 65 6.57 -3.71 7.16
CA GLN A 65 6.18 -4.90 6.40
C GLN A 65 6.96 -4.99 5.08
N PHE A 66 7.08 -3.89 4.33
CA PHE A 66 7.87 -3.86 3.09
C PHE A 66 9.31 -4.34 3.33
N ASN A 67 9.99 -3.82 4.34
CA ASN A 67 11.36 -4.24 4.66
C ASN A 67 11.45 -5.74 4.98
N THR A 68 10.49 -6.27 5.74
CA THR A 68 10.44 -7.69 6.05
C THR A 68 10.19 -8.53 4.79
N SER A 69 9.24 -8.16 3.94
CA SER A 69 8.91 -8.89 2.71
C SER A 69 10.07 -8.92 1.71
N ILE A 70 10.91 -7.87 1.67
CA ILE A 70 12.12 -7.83 0.83
C ILE A 70 13.20 -8.76 1.39
N VAL A 71 13.43 -8.77 2.70
CA VAL A 71 14.44 -9.63 3.34
C VAL A 71 14.11 -11.11 3.15
N SER A 72 12.84 -11.51 3.30
CA SER A 72 12.40 -12.90 3.10
C SER A 72 12.66 -13.42 1.68
N ASN A 73 12.61 -12.55 0.67
CA ASN A 73 12.83 -12.90 -0.73
C ASN A 73 14.31 -12.89 -1.17
N THR A 74 15.24 -12.50 -0.30
CA THR A 74 16.69 -12.41 -0.63
C THR A 74 17.48 -13.66 -0.20
N ASN A 75 16.85 -14.62 0.49
CA ASN A 75 17.48 -15.85 0.96
C ASN A 75 17.39 -17.02 -0.04
N VAL A 76 17.62 -16.76 -1.34
CA VAL A 76 17.72 -17.80 -2.39
C VAL A 76 19.01 -17.60 -3.18
#